data_AF-A0A9X9LAA0-F1
#
_entry.id   AF-A0A9X9LAA0-F1
#
_cell.length_a   1.000
_cell.length_b   1.000
_cell.length_c   1.000
_cell.angle_alpha   90.00
_cell.angle_beta   90.00
_cell.angle_gamma   90.00
#
_symmetry.space_group_name_H-M   'P 1'
#
loop_
_entity.id
_entity.type
_entity.pdbx_description
1 polymer ?
#
loop_
_entity_poly.entity_id
_entity_poly.type
_entity_poly.pdbx_seq_one_letter_code
_entity_poly.pdbx_strand_id
1 'polypeptide(L)'
;MKIKNVITYATLFSSACSRVSLPIIPRLRNSTPSNRLDSSIVEVLNGNSSHSTLSSNWAGAILTTPPAGSTFTAVSARFTIPAPKVNGAASAWVGIDGDTYAAAILQTGIDFMVINGVLAYKAWYEWYPDYAYDFTDFKMSPGDVINISVAASSSSAGTAIIENVTTRQKVTKALTAPTSNSNLAGQNAEWIIEDFQQDGALVPLTNFGTVSFTNSMATTSAGKQVDTTGAQILDIQQGRNVLTSSSASGSTVTVSHK
;
A
#
# COMPACT_ATOMS: atom_id res chain seq x y z
N MET A 1 -54.76 22.76 58.95
CA MET A 1 -54.09 24.07 59.06
C MET A 1 -52.63 23.88 58.67
N LYS A 2 -52.17 24.60 57.62
CA LYS A 2 -50.79 24.75 57.04
C LYS A 2 -50.14 23.48 56.44
N ILE A 3 -50.01 23.25 55.12
CA ILE A 3 -49.42 23.98 53.95
C ILE A 3 -47.88 23.85 53.83
N LYS A 4 -47.48 23.17 52.73
CA LYS A 4 -46.26 23.24 51.87
C LYS A 4 -44.89 22.76 52.40
N ASN A 5 -44.31 21.77 51.72
CA ASN A 5 -43.29 22.05 50.70
C ASN A 5 -43.07 20.85 49.76
N VAL A 6 -43.15 21.15 48.46
CA VAL A 6 -42.82 20.28 47.33
C VAL A 6 -41.36 20.56 46.97
N ILE A 7 -40.53 19.53 46.85
CA ILE A 7 -39.23 19.65 46.17
C ILE A 7 -39.20 18.60 45.06
N THR A 8 -39.30 19.12 43.84
CA THR A 8 -39.11 18.45 42.58
C THR A 8 -37.61 18.24 42.35
N TYR A 9 -37.15 17.01 42.15
CA TYR A 9 -35.80 16.77 41.61
C TYR A 9 -35.89 16.62 40.10
N ALA A 10 -35.31 17.59 39.40
CA ALA A 10 -35.18 17.63 37.97
C ALA A 10 -34.16 16.59 37.46
N THR A 11 -34.51 16.00 36.32
CA THR A 11 -33.69 15.13 35.46
C THR A 11 -32.36 15.76 35.07
N LEU A 12 -31.26 15.01 35.21
CA LEU A 12 -30.01 15.25 34.50
C LEU A 12 -29.89 14.20 33.39
N PHE A 13 -30.26 14.60 32.17
CA PHE A 13 -29.83 13.91 30.95
C PHE A 13 -28.33 14.17 30.78
N SER A 14 -27.51 13.12 30.84
CA SER A 14 -26.14 13.20 30.37
C SER A 14 -26.18 13.33 28.85
N SER A 15 -25.89 14.53 28.33
CA SER A 15 -25.61 14.73 26.91
C SER A 15 -24.41 13.86 26.53
N ALA A 16 -24.68 12.76 25.83
CA ALA A 16 -23.66 12.09 25.05
C ALA A 16 -23.15 13.10 24.02
N CYS A 17 -21.89 13.51 24.15
CA CYS A 17 -21.20 14.25 23.11
C CYS A 17 -20.95 13.27 21.96
N SER A 18 -21.94 13.11 21.08
CA SER A 18 -21.76 12.48 19.78
C SER A 18 -20.81 13.38 19.00
N ARG A 19 -19.52 13.00 18.97
CA ARG A 19 -18.59 13.53 17.97
C ARG A 19 -19.19 13.18 16.62
N VAL A 20 -19.76 14.18 15.96
CA VAL A 20 -20.06 14.11 14.54
C VAL A 20 -18.71 13.85 13.87
N SER A 21 -18.45 12.61 13.48
CA SER A 21 -17.38 12.32 12.55
C SER A 21 -17.72 13.10 11.29
N LEU A 22 -16.96 14.16 11.00
CA LEU A 22 -17.03 14.80 9.69
C LEU A 22 -16.86 13.70 8.64
N PRO A 23 -17.70 13.66 7.59
CA PRO A 23 -17.50 12.69 6.53
C PRO A 23 -16.09 12.90 5.98
N ILE A 24 -15.27 11.84 6.01
CA ILE A 24 -14.01 11.81 5.28
C ILE A 24 -14.43 11.98 3.82
N ILE A 25 -14.25 13.17 3.24
CA ILE A 25 -14.50 13.39 1.82
C ILE A 25 -13.61 12.39 1.09
N PRO A 26 -14.17 11.49 0.24
CA PRO A 26 -13.35 10.60 -0.56
C PRO A 26 -12.49 11.47 -1.48
N ARG A 27 -11.22 11.62 -1.16
CA ARG A 27 -10.24 12.19 -2.08
C ARG A 27 -9.63 11.03 -2.85
N LEU A 28 -9.58 11.17 -4.17
CA LEU A 28 -8.96 10.18 -5.04
C LEU A 28 -7.45 10.20 -4.77
N ARG A 29 -6.91 9.03 -4.45
CA ARG A 29 -5.46 8.80 -4.40
C ARG A 29 -4.97 8.53 -5.81
N ASN A 30 -3.81 9.07 -6.15
CA ASN A 30 -3.11 8.77 -7.39
C ASN A 30 -1.86 7.99 -7.05
N SER A 31 -1.68 6.83 -7.67
CA SER A 31 -0.38 6.18 -7.63
C SER A 31 0.54 6.80 -8.67
N THR A 32 1.84 6.73 -8.42
CA THR A 32 2.85 7.12 -9.40
C THR A 32 3.83 5.98 -9.61
N PRO A 33 4.29 5.73 -10.85
CA PRO A 33 5.42 4.84 -11.10
C PRO A 33 6.62 5.12 -10.20
N SER A 34 7.46 4.10 -10.00
CA SER A 34 8.69 4.19 -9.22
C SER A 34 9.56 5.36 -9.69
N ASN A 35 9.84 6.32 -8.81
CA ASN A 35 10.72 7.43 -9.11
C ASN A 35 12.10 7.23 -8.47
N ARG A 36 12.91 6.38 -9.12
CA ARG A 36 14.28 6.05 -8.71
C ARG A 36 15.19 7.28 -8.74
N LEU A 37 15.98 7.45 -7.70
CA LEU A 37 17.01 8.50 -7.60
C LEU A 37 18.32 7.99 -8.21
N ASP A 38 19.03 8.87 -8.92
CA ASP A 38 20.31 8.53 -9.53
C ASP A 38 21.38 8.20 -8.46
N SER A 39 21.87 6.96 -8.52
CA SER A 39 22.95 6.40 -7.71
C SER A 39 24.25 7.24 -7.70
N SER A 40 24.53 8.01 -8.76
CA SER A 40 25.75 8.84 -8.86
C SER A 40 25.80 9.98 -7.84
N ILE A 41 24.65 10.45 -7.37
CA ILE A 41 24.52 11.52 -6.37
C ILE A 41 24.53 10.94 -4.94
N VAL A 42 24.20 9.65 -4.80
CA VAL A 42 23.96 8.97 -3.52
C VAL A 42 25.26 8.42 -2.91
N GLU A 43 26.18 7.88 -3.73
CA GLU A 43 27.47 7.36 -3.25
C GLU A 43 28.39 8.43 -2.64
N VAL A 44 28.26 9.69 -3.06
CA VAL A 44 29.08 10.81 -2.54
C VAL A 44 28.68 11.19 -1.10
N LEU A 45 27.51 10.79 -0.62
CA LEU A 45 26.93 11.33 0.61
C LEU A 45 26.89 10.35 1.80
N ASN A 46 26.84 9.04 1.59
CA ASN A 46 26.70 8.06 2.68
C ASN A 46 27.80 6.99 2.65
N GLY A 47 28.89 7.24 3.40
CA GLY A 47 29.91 6.25 3.67
C GLY A 47 29.34 5.04 4.42
N ASN A 48 29.17 3.93 3.70
CA ASN A 48 28.97 2.55 4.17
C ASN A 48 27.54 2.14 4.64
N SER A 49 26.82 1.35 3.84
CA SER A 49 26.26 0.00 4.17
C SER A 49 25.07 -0.42 3.27
N SER A 50 25.13 -1.66 2.75
CA SER A 50 24.11 -2.45 1.99
C SER A 50 23.27 -1.74 0.92
N HIS A 51 23.55 -2.02 -0.36
CA HIS A 51 22.96 -1.46 -1.58
C HIS A 51 21.42 -1.54 -1.71
N SER A 52 20.69 -0.66 -1.04
CA SER A 52 19.34 -0.28 -1.47
C SER A 52 19.44 0.79 -2.58
N THR A 53 18.72 0.61 -3.68
CA THR A 53 18.44 1.71 -4.61
C THR A 53 17.50 2.69 -3.92
N LEU A 54 17.61 3.99 -4.20
CA LEU A 54 16.72 4.98 -3.58
C LEU A 54 15.60 5.36 -4.55
N SER A 55 14.43 5.64 -4.00
CA SER A 55 13.28 6.19 -4.71
C SER A 55 12.68 7.31 -3.89
N SER A 56 12.02 8.27 -4.53
CA SER A 56 11.33 9.35 -3.80
C SER A 56 10.02 8.92 -3.15
N ASN A 57 9.42 7.81 -3.61
CA ASN A 57 8.08 7.38 -3.22
C ASN A 57 7.94 5.90 -2.87
N TRP A 58 8.83 5.00 -3.34
CA TRP A 58 8.69 3.55 -3.10
C TRP A 58 9.80 2.98 -2.21
N ALA A 59 9.42 2.07 -1.31
CA ALA A 59 10.32 1.22 -0.54
C ALA A 59 9.86 -0.24 -0.61
N GLY A 60 10.78 -1.20 -0.62
CA GLY A 60 10.42 -2.62 -0.71
C GLY A 60 11.32 -3.40 -1.66
N ALA A 61 10.72 -4.38 -2.35
CA ALA A 61 11.45 -5.27 -3.25
C ALA A 61 10.78 -5.34 -4.62
N ILE A 62 11.60 -5.31 -5.68
CA ILE A 62 11.16 -5.37 -7.07
C ILE A 62 11.97 -6.41 -7.83
N LEU A 63 11.30 -7.41 -8.41
CA LEU A 63 11.89 -8.20 -9.48
C LEU A 63 11.79 -7.38 -10.77
N THR A 64 12.91 -6.83 -11.23
CA THR A 64 12.91 -5.92 -12.38
C THR A 64 12.85 -6.62 -13.74
N THR A 65 13.00 -7.94 -13.76
CA THR A 65 13.00 -8.72 -14.99
C THR A 65 12.48 -10.13 -14.70
N PRO A 66 11.54 -10.65 -15.50
CA PRO A 66 11.07 -12.03 -15.37
C PRO A 66 12.15 -13.02 -15.81
N PRO A 67 12.04 -14.30 -15.42
CA PRO A 67 12.88 -15.35 -16.00
C PRO A 67 12.86 -15.31 -17.54
N ALA A 68 13.99 -15.59 -18.17
CA ALA A 68 14.16 -15.46 -19.61
C ALA A 68 13.04 -16.17 -20.40
N GLY A 69 12.45 -15.46 -21.36
CA GLY A 69 11.35 -15.98 -22.19
C GLY A 69 9.98 -16.02 -21.50
N SER A 70 9.82 -15.39 -20.33
CA SER A 70 8.55 -15.30 -19.62
C SER A 70 8.19 -13.86 -19.26
N THR A 71 6.98 -13.67 -18.74
CA THR A 71 6.49 -12.42 -18.13
C THR A 71 5.91 -12.73 -16.76
N PHE A 72 5.83 -11.75 -15.86
CA PHE A 72 5.05 -11.88 -14.64
C PHE A 72 3.55 -11.75 -14.94
N THR A 73 2.76 -12.64 -14.35
CA THR A 73 1.30 -12.73 -14.55
C THR A 73 0.53 -12.69 -13.24
N ALA A 74 1.15 -12.93 -12.09
CA ALA A 74 0.52 -12.71 -10.80
C ALA A 74 1.56 -12.35 -9.75
N VAL A 75 1.18 -11.53 -8.77
CA VAL A 75 2.01 -11.18 -7.60
C VAL A 75 1.13 -11.23 -6.37
N SER A 76 1.65 -11.77 -5.28
CA SER A 76 0.92 -11.93 -4.04
C SER A 76 1.82 -11.78 -2.82
N ALA A 77 1.21 -11.39 -1.70
CA ALA A 77 1.83 -11.43 -0.39
C ALA A 77 0.77 -11.43 0.71
N ARG A 78 1.26 -11.65 1.93
CA ARG A 78 0.53 -11.51 3.18
C ARG A 78 1.24 -10.54 4.11
N PHE A 79 0.50 -9.66 4.77
CA PHE A 79 1.05 -8.83 5.83
C PHE A 79 0.03 -8.61 6.94
N THR A 80 0.49 -8.07 8.07
CA THR A 80 -0.38 -7.66 9.19
C THR A 80 -0.59 -6.15 9.10
N ILE A 81 -1.84 -5.68 9.19
CA ILE A 81 -2.13 -4.24 9.11
C ILE A 81 -1.45 -3.48 10.26
N PRO A 82 -0.60 -2.48 9.97
CA PRO A 82 0.10 -1.71 10.99
C PRO A 82 -0.85 -0.77 11.72
N ALA A 83 -0.42 -0.25 12.87
CA ALA A 83 -1.12 0.78 13.65
C ALA A 83 -0.24 2.03 13.76
N PRO A 84 -0.14 2.85 12.69
CA PRO A 84 0.69 4.06 12.71
C PRO A 84 0.22 5.05 13.79
N LYS A 85 1.15 5.85 14.33
CA LYS A 85 0.85 6.78 15.43
C LYS A 85 0.98 8.26 15.06
N VAL A 86 1.63 8.55 13.94
CA VAL A 86 1.94 9.92 13.52
C VAL A 86 1.01 10.33 12.39
N ASN A 87 0.45 11.55 12.43
CA ASN A 87 -0.38 12.07 11.34
C ASN A 87 0.32 11.92 9.99
N GLY A 88 -0.40 11.41 8.99
CA GLY A 88 0.17 11.05 7.70
C GLY A 88 -0.47 9.81 7.11
N ALA A 89 0.10 9.30 6.04
CA ALA A 89 -0.35 8.10 5.36
C ALA A 89 0.81 7.32 4.74
N ALA A 90 0.56 6.05 4.46
CA ALA A 90 1.41 5.19 3.65
C ALA A 90 0.55 4.04 3.12
N SER A 91 1.02 3.37 2.07
CA SER A 91 0.31 2.26 1.45
C SER A 91 1.17 1.00 1.46
N ALA A 92 0.59 -0.17 1.66
CA ALA A 92 1.23 -1.47 1.46
C ALA A 92 0.51 -2.22 0.34
N TRP A 93 1.22 -2.58 -0.72
CA TRP A 93 0.60 -3.16 -1.91
C TRP A 93 1.53 -4.13 -2.67
N VAL A 94 0.91 -4.90 -3.57
CA VAL A 94 1.60 -5.74 -4.56
C VAL A 94 1.15 -5.35 -5.96
N GLY A 95 2.05 -5.48 -6.92
CA GLY A 95 1.79 -5.04 -8.29
C GLY A 95 2.57 -5.80 -9.35
N ILE A 96 2.16 -5.57 -10.59
CA ILE A 96 2.90 -5.88 -11.81
C ILE A 96 3.15 -4.57 -12.56
N ASP A 97 4.38 -4.40 -13.03
CA ASP A 97 4.89 -3.22 -13.77
C ASP A 97 4.99 -1.92 -12.92
N GLY A 98 5.26 -0.77 -13.54
CA GLY A 98 5.38 0.51 -12.84
C GLY A 98 6.79 0.92 -12.42
N ASP A 99 7.79 0.07 -12.59
CA ASP A 99 9.19 0.41 -12.34
C ASP A 99 9.96 0.60 -13.66
N THR A 100 10.67 -0.42 -14.15
CA THR A 100 11.35 -0.34 -15.46
C THR A 100 10.35 -0.27 -16.62
N TYR A 101 9.08 -0.63 -16.40
CA TYR A 101 7.98 -0.44 -17.34
C TYR A 101 6.90 0.48 -16.75
N ALA A 102 6.99 1.79 -16.98
CA ALA A 102 6.15 2.79 -16.32
C ALA A 102 4.77 3.07 -16.99
N ALA A 103 4.43 2.38 -18.08
CA ALA A 103 3.22 2.69 -18.85
C ALA A 103 1.91 2.17 -18.20
N ALA A 104 2.02 1.16 -17.33
CA ALA A 104 0.90 0.53 -16.65
C ALA A 104 1.35 0.00 -15.28
N ILE A 105 0.38 -0.11 -14.36
CA ILE A 105 0.56 -0.84 -13.10
C ILE A 105 -0.77 -1.52 -12.77
N LEU A 106 -0.77 -2.84 -12.62
CA LEU A 106 -1.90 -3.57 -12.05
C LEU A 106 -1.58 -3.84 -10.59
N GLN A 107 -2.33 -3.25 -9.67
CA GLN A 107 -1.96 -3.25 -8.25
C GLN A 107 -3.17 -3.22 -7.31
N THR A 108 -2.95 -3.72 -6.09
CA THR A 108 -3.93 -3.71 -5.01
C THR A 108 -3.24 -3.70 -3.67
N GLY A 109 -3.85 -3.03 -2.70
CA GLY A 109 -3.26 -2.90 -1.39
C GLY A 109 -4.14 -2.20 -0.38
N ILE A 110 -3.48 -1.77 0.69
CA ILE A 110 -4.10 -1.13 1.83
C ILE A 110 -3.38 0.18 2.12
N ASP A 111 -4.11 1.29 2.15
CA ASP A 111 -3.65 2.52 2.77
C ASP A 111 -3.90 2.47 4.27
N PHE A 112 -2.92 2.92 5.06
CA PHE A 112 -3.03 3.16 6.49
C PHE A 112 -2.69 4.61 6.78
N MET A 113 -3.62 5.28 7.46
CA MET A 113 -3.62 6.72 7.65
C MET A 113 -3.84 7.06 9.13
N VAL A 114 -3.25 8.17 9.54
CA VAL A 114 -3.57 8.85 10.79
C VAL A 114 -4.03 10.26 10.45
N ILE A 115 -5.32 10.52 10.63
CA ILE A 115 -5.96 11.80 10.32
C ILE A 115 -6.41 12.43 11.63
N ASN A 116 -5.77 13.54 12.02
CA ASN A 116 -6.04 14.23 13.29
C ASN A 116 -5.96 13.27 14.50
N GLY A 117 -4.96 12.39 14.53
CA GLY A 117 -4.74 11.39 15.57
C GLY A 117 -5.68 10.17 15.51
N VAL A 118 -6.53 10.07 14.49
CA VAL A 118 -7.46 8.94 14.32
C VAL A 118 -6.96 8.01 13.22
N LEU A 119 -6.86 6.72 13.54
CA LEU A 119 -6.52 5.68 12.58
C LEU A 119 -7.64 5.49 11.56
N ALA A 120 -7.28 5.43 10.29
CA ALA A 120 -8.16 5.12 9.18
C ALA A 120 -7.45 4.21 8.18
N TYR A 121 -8.22 3.39 7.49
CA TYR A 121 -7.69 2.43 6.53
C TYR A 121 -8.57 2.37 5.29
N LYS A 122 -7.96 2.09 4.14
CA LYS A 122 -8.68 1.86 2.88
C LYS A 122 -8.05 0.69 2.14
N ALA A 123 -8.88 -0.27 1.75
CA ALA A 123 -8.50 -1.29 0.78
C ALA A 123 -8.82 -0.80 -0.61
N TRP A 124 -7.91 -0.96 -1.57
CA TRP A 124 -8.04 -0.37 -2.90
C TRP A 124 -7.51 -1.28 -4.00
N TYR A 125 -7.94 -0.99 -5.23
CA TYR A 125 -7.47 -1.60 -6.47
C TYR A 125 -7.22 -0.52 -7.53
N GLU A 126 -6.33 -0.81 -8.47
CA GLU A 126 -5.99 0.14 -9.54
C GLU A 126 -5.41 -0.55 -10.78
N TRP A 127 -5.72 0.04 -11.93
CA TRP A 127 -4.96 -0.15 -13.16
C TRP A 127 -4.45 1.21 -13.62
N TYR A 128 -3.23 1.57 -13.22
CA TYR A 128 -2.59 2.83 -13.61
C TYR A 128 -2.49 2.91 -15.14
N PRO A 129 -2.76 4.06 -15.80
CA PRO A 129 -2.87 5.42 -15.24
C PRO A 129 -4.28 5.86 -14.83
N ASP A 130 -5.26 4.95 -14.71
CA ASP A 130 -6.54 5.30 -14.10
C ASP A 130 -6.37 5.55 -12.59
N TYR A 131 -7.38 6.16 -11.97
CA TYR A 131 -7.41 6.36 -10.53
C TYR A 131 -7.46 5.03 -9.78
N ALA A 132 -6.99 5.05 -8.54
CA ALA A 132 -7.30 3.97 -7.61
C ALA A 132 -8.70 4.14 -7.03
N TYR A 133 -9.36 3.00 -6.81
CA TYR A 133 -10.71 2.94 -6.26
C TYR A 133 -10.73 2.09 -4.99
N ASP A 134 -11.56 2.52 -4.04
CA ASP A 134 -11.71 1.86 -2.75
C ASP A 134 -12.69 0.67 -2.83
N PHE A 135 -12.37 -0.43 -2.17
CA PHE A 135 -13.34 -1.44 -1.78
C PHE A 135 -14.13 -0.94 -0.57
N THR A 136 -15.37 -0.51 -0.78
CA THR A 136 -16.20 0.10 0.28
C THR A 136 -16.74 -0.90 1.30
N ASP A 137 -16.92 -2.17 0.90
CA ASP A 137 -17.51 -3.23 1.72
C ASP A 137 -16.45 -4.20 2.28
N PHE A 138 -15.30 -3.67 2.69
CA PHE A 138 -14.21 -4.46 3.27
C PHE A 138 -13.80 -3.92 4.63
N LYS A 139 -14.16 -4.64 5.71
CA LYS A 139 -13.81 -4.23 7.07
C LYS A 139 -12.45 -4.78 7.48
N MET A 140 -11.68 -3.93 8.11
CA MET A 140 -10.29 -4.22 8.50
C MET A 140 -9.93 -3.45 9.77
N SER A 141 -9.09 -4.05 10.60
CA SER A 141 -8.60 -3.48 11.85
C SER A 141 -7.07 -3.62 11.95
N PRO A 142 -6.39 -2.75 12.71
CA PRO A 142 -4.98 -2.97 13.00
C PRO A 142 -4.76 -4.34 13.64
N GLY A 143 -3.71 -5.04 13.21
CA GLY A 143 -3.43 -6.41 13.63
C GLY A 143 -4.13 -7.51 12.82
N ASP A 144 -5.07 -7.17 11.92
CA ASP A 144 -5.63 -8.15 10.99
C ASP A 144 -4.56 -8.61 9.99
N VAL A 145 -4.62 -9.89 9.62
CA VAL A 145 -3.75 -10.51 8.62
C VAL A 145 -4.44 -10.46 7.26
N ILE A 146 -3.79 -9.81 6.30
CA ILE A 146 -4.32 -9.59 4.96
C ILE A 146 -3.49 -10.36 3.94
N ASN A 147 -4.14 -11.13 3.07
CA ASN A 147 -3.57 -11.56 1.79
C ASN A 147 -3.97 -10.55 0.72
N ILE A 148 -3.00 -10.13 -0.09
CA ILE A 148 -3.22 -9.32 -1.28
C ILE A 148 -2.63 -10.01 -2.50
N SER A 149 -3.32 -9.94 -3.63
CA SER A 149 -2.80 -10.46 -4.88
C SER A 149 -3.41 -9.77 -6.09
N VAL A 150 -2.60 -9.65 -7.15
CA VAL A 150 -3.06 -9.34 -8.50
C VAL A 150 -2.77 -10.49 -9.44
N ALA A 151 -3.62 -10.70 -10.44
CA ALA A 151 -3.42 -11.67 -11.50
C ALA A 151 -3.86 -11.11 -12.86
N ALA A 152 -2.93 -11.00 -13.79
CA ALA A 152 -3.16 -10.62 -15.18
C ALA A 152 -3.61 -11.84 -16.00
N SER A 153 -4.79 -11.76 -16.59
CA SER A 153 -5.31 -12.76 -17.55
C SER A 153 -4.85 -12.48 -18.99
N SER A 154 -4.49 -11.23 -19.27
CA SER A 154 -3.86 -10.78 -20.51
C SER A 154 -3.06 -9.51 -20.23
N SER A 155 -2.40 -8.93 -21.24
CA SER A 155 -1.74 -7.63 -21.10
C SER A 155 -2.73 -6.47 -20.84
N SER A 156 -4.04 -6.66 -21.03
CA SER A 156 -5.05 -5.60 -20.88
C SER A 156 -6.20 -5.96 -19.95
N ALA A 157 -6.15 -7.11 -19.28
CA ALA A 157 -7.16 -7.54 -18.32
C ALA A 157 -6.56 -8.34 -17.17
N GLY A 158 -7.10 -8.15 -15.97
CA GLY A 158 -6.61 -8.78 -14.77
C GLY A 158 -7.58 -8.66 -13.60
N THR A 159 -7.16 -9.14 -12.44
CA THR A 159 -7.99 -9.17 -11.23
C THR A 159 -7.16 -8.73 -10.03
N ALA A 160 -7.74 -7.87 -9.20
CA ALA A 160 -7.25 -7.52 -7.87
C ALA A 160 -8.05 -8.27 -6.80
N ILE A 161 -7.37 -8.84 -5.82
CA ILE A 161 -7.96 -9.63 -4.75
C ILE A 161 -7.35 -9.22 -3.41
N ILE A 162 -8.22 -8.93 -2.44
CA ILE A 162 -7.82 -8.71 -1.04
C ILE A 162 -8.66 -9.64 -0.17
N GLU A 163 -8.00 -10.38 0.71
CA GLU A 163 -8.62 -11.26 1.70
C GLU A 163 -8.13 -10.88 3.09
N ASN A 164 -9.06 -10.56 3.99
CA ASN A 164 -8.78 -10.47 5.41
C ASN A 164 -8.90 -11.87 6.01
N VAL A 165 -7.76 -12.51 6.23
CA VAL A 165 -7.67 -13.88 6.75
C VAL A 165 -8.22 -13.97 8.17
N THR A 166 -8.03 -12.92 8.97
CA THR A 166 -8.53 -12.85 10.35
C THR A 166 -10.07 -12.89 10.39
N THR A 167 -10.74 -12.14 9.51
CA THR A 167 -12.20 -12.03 9.50
C THR A 167 -12.90 -12.86 8.43
N ARG A 168 -12.13 -13.56 7.57
CA ARG A 168 -12.58 -14.32 6.40
C ARG A 168 -13.41 -13.51 5.39
N GLN A 169 -13.17 -12.19 5.34
CA GLN A 169 -13.73 -11.34 4.30
C GLN A 169 -12.84 -11.38 3.07
N LYS A 170 -13.44 -11.38 1.89
CA LYS A 170 -12.72 -11.33 0.62
C LYS A 170 -13.43 -10.39 -0.33
N VAL A 171 -12.66 -9.54 -0.99
CA VAL A 171 -13.11 -8.68 -2.08
C VAL A 171 -12.29 -8.97 -3.32
N THR A 172 -12.91 -8.80 -4.47
CA THR A 172 -12.31 -9.09 -5.77
C THR A 172 -12.84 -8.12 -6.80
N LYS A 173 -11.97 -7.64 -7.67
CA LYS A 173 -12.32 -6.75 -8.77
C LYS A 173 -11.65 -7.21 -10.04
N ALA A 174 -12.43 -7.37 -11.11
CA ALA A 174 -11.89 -7.47 -12.46
C ALA A 174 -11.58 -6.06 -12.98
N LEU A 175 -10.41 -5.91 -13.60
CA LEU A 175 -9.91 -4.66 -14.15
C LEU A 175 -9.51 -4.84 -15.62
N THR A 176 -9.59 -3.76 -16.37
CA THR A 176 -9.11 -3.66 -17.74
C THR A 176 -8.23 -2.44 -17.89
N ALA A 177 -7.23 -2.51 -18.78
CA ALA A 177 -6.43 -1.34 -19.12
C ALA A 177 -7.33 -0.17 -19.56
N PRO A 178 -7.15 1.04 -19.02
CA PRO A 178 -8.00 2.18 -19.37
C PRO A 178 -7.79 2.62 -20.83
N THR A 179 -6.60 2.36 -21.39
CA THR A 179 -6.27 2.62 -22.80
C THR A 179 -5.37 1.52 -23.36
N SER A 180 -5.21 1.48 -24.69
CA SER A 180 -4.27 0.56 -25.35
C SER A 180 -2.80 0.84 -25.04
N ASN A 181 -2.47 2.06 -24.59
CA ASN A 181 -1.10 2.47 -24.24
C ASN A 181 -0.72 2.10 -22.81
N SER A 182 -1.69 1.62 -22.02
CA SER A 182 -1.53 1.21 -20.62
C SER A 182 -1.70 -0.30 -20.47
N ASN A 183 -1.27 -1.06 -21.47
CA ASN A 183 -1.19 -2.51 -21.35
C ASN A 183 0.03 -2.90 -20.51
N LEU A 184 -0.09 -3.94 -19.70
CA LEU A 184 1.02 -4.54 -18.97
C LEU A 184 2.04 -5.16 -19.95
N ALA A 185 3.31 -5.01 -19.61
CA ALA A 185 4.40 -5.76 -20.20
C ALA A 185 4.79 -6.98 -19.35
N GLY A 186 4.41 -7.01 -18.06
CA GLY A 186 4.76 -8.09 -17.14
C GLY A 186 6.26 -8.18 -16.90
N GLN A 187 6.94 -7.05 -16.84
CA GLN A 187 8.39 -6.92 -16.62
C GLN A 187 8.73 -6.82 -15.14
N ASN A 188 7.87 -6.18 -14.37
CA ASN A 188 8.09 -5.99 -12.94
C ASN A 188 7.10 -6.81 -12.10
N ALA A 189 7.57 -7.27 -10.95
CA ALA A 189 6.75 -7.82 -9.89
C ALA A 189 7.26 -7.30 -8.55
N GLU A 190 6.37 -6.71 -7.75
CA GLU A 190 6.81 -5.92 -6.60
C GLU A 190 5.92 -6.00 -5.35
N TRP A 191 6.55 -5.72 -4.21
CA TRP A 191 5.99 -5.67 -2.86
C TRP A 191 6.44 -4.38 -2.19
N ILE A 192 5.55 -3.40 -2.09
CA ILE A 192 5.93 -2.00 -1.89
C ILE A 192 5.22 -1.40 -0.68
N ILE A 193 5.99 -0.62 0.08
CA ILE A 193 5.48 0.49 0.88
C ILE A 193 5.64 1.78 0.10
N GLU A 194 4.56 2.53 -0.06
CA GLU A 194 4.54 3.75 -0.87
C GLU A 194 4.12 4.97 -0.07
N ASP A 195 4.87 6.07 -0.28
CA ASP A 195 4.38 7.43 -0.10
C ASP A 195 3.61 7.81 -1.38
N PHE A 196 2.28 7.72 -1.34
CA PHE A 196 1.45 7.90 -2.54
C PHE A 196 1.06 9.37 -2.72
N GLN A 197 0.51 9.72 -3.88
CA GLN A 197 0.05 11.09 -4.11
C GLN A 197 -1.41 11.29 -3.75
N GLN A 198 -1.69 12.42 -3.11
CA GLN A 198 -3.03 12.94 -2.92
C GLN A 198 -2.99 14.45 -3.17
N ASP A 199 -3.99 14.96 -3.90
CA ASP A 199 -4.08 16.40 -4.20
C ASP A 199 -2.84 16.98 -4.93
N GLY A 200 -2.16 16.15 -5.74
CA GLY A 200 -1.00 16.55 -6.55
C GLY A 200 0.34 16.59 -5.81
N ALA A 201 0.40 16.12 -4.56
CA ALA A 201 1.63 16.00 -3.79
C ALA A 201 1.72 14.65 -3.08
N LEU A 202 2.94 14.24 -2.73
CA LEU A 202 3.15 13.12 -1.81
C LEU A 202 2.48 13.41 -0.47
N VAL A 203 1.87 12.39 0.12
CA VAL A 203 1.29 12.50 1.46
C VAL A 203 2.41 12.65 2.50
N PRO A 204 2.16 13.21 3.68
CA PRO A 204 3.13 13.10 4.76
C PRO A 204 3.30 11.61 5.11
N LEU A 205 4.48 11.03 4.86
CA LEU A 205 4.74 9.63 5.19
C LEU A 205 4.56 9.39 6.69
N THR A 206 3.60 8.53 7.05
CA THR A 206 3.37 8.19 8.46
C THR A 206 4.42 7.21 8.97
N ASN A 207 4.73 7.28 10.27
CA ASN A 207 5.51 6.24 10.93
C ASN A 207 4.65 4.98 11.11
N PHE A 208 4.80 4.04 10.17
CA PHE A 208 4.15 2.74 10.15
C PHE A 208 4.89 1.65 10.94
N GLY A 209 6.00 2.00 11.61
CA GLY A 209 6.87 1.03 12.26
C GLY A 209 7.52 0.11 11.22
N THR A 210 7.17 -1.17 11.26
CA THR A 210 7.68 -2.19 10.34
C THR A 210 6.53 -2.94 9.71
N VAL A 211 6.55 -3.07 8.39
CA VAL A 211 5.66 -3.98 7.64
C VAL A 211 6.51 -5.09 7.05
N SER A 212 6.10 -6.34 7.29
CA SER A 212 6.68 -7.53 6.68
C SER A 212 5.65 -8.19 5.77
N PHE A 213 5.92 -8.13 4.46
CA PHE A 213 5.27 -9.00 3.49
C PHE A 213 5.87 -10.39 3.63
N THR A 214 5.02 -11.38 3.83
CA THR A 214 5.35 -12.81 3.92
C THR A 214 4.63 -13.53 2.79
N ASN A 215 5.08 -14.74 2.45
CA ASN A 215 4.59 -15.47 1.28
C ASN A 215 4.63 -14.61 0.00
N SER A 216 5.64 -13.75 -0.12
CA SER A 216 5.85 -12.87 -1.28
C SER A 216 6.24 -13.70 -2.49
N MET A 217 5.28 -13.92 -3.41
CA MET A 217 5.43 -14.79 -4.59
C MET A 217 4.99 -14.05 -5.85
N ALA A 218 5.76 -14.20 -6.93
CA ALA A 218 5.37 -13.86 -8.28
C ALA A 218 5.18 -15.12 -9.12
N THR A 219 4.20 -15.13 -10.02
CA THR A 219 3.95 -16.22 -10.97
C THR A 219 4.30 -15.74 -12.37
N THR A 220 4.99 -16.58 -13.14
CA THR A 220 5.32 -16.29 -14.53
C THR A 220 4.26 -16.79 -15.49
N SER A 221 4.30 -16.35 -16.75
CA SER A 221 3.45 -16.84 -17.84
C SER A 221 3.62 -18.34 -18.12
N ALA A 222 4.72 -18.96 -17.67
CA ALA A 222 4.92 -20.41 -17.70
C ALA A 222 4.31 -21.15 -16.48
N GLY A 223 3.62 -20.44 -15.58
CA GLY A 223 3.03 -20.98 -14.36
C GLY A 223 4.02 -21.25 -13.24
N LYS A 224 5.30 -20.84 -13.39
CA LYS A 224 6.32 -21.01 -12.36
C LYS A 224 6.17 -19.92 -11.30
N GLN A 225 6.19 -20.33 -10.03
CA GLN A 225 6.32 -19.40 -8.91
C GLN A 225 7.79 -19.09 -8.62
N VAL A 226 8.07 -17.82 -8.37
CA VAL A 226 9.38 -17.31 -7.93
C VAL A 226 9.18 -16.43 -6.70
N ASP A 227 10.20 -16.42 -5.84
CA ASP A 227 10.24 -15.60 -4.64
C ASP A 227 10.98 -14.29 -4.87
N THR A 228 11.37 -13.61 -3.80
CA THR A 228 12.03 -12.30 -3.88
C THR A 228 13.54 -12.43 -4.14
N THR A 229 14.05 -13.63 -4.42
CA THR A 229 15.47 -13.85 -4.70
C THR A 229 15.89 -13.08 -5.94
N GLY A 230 16.92 -12.24 -5.79
CA GLY A 230 17.41 -11.37 -6.87
C GLY A 230 16.60 -10.10 -7.07
N ALA A 231 15.60 -9.82 -6.22
CA ALA A 231 14.90 -8.55 -6.24
C ALA A 231 15.83 -7.39 -5.89
N GLN A 232 15.65 -6.27 -6.56
CA GLN A 232 16.26 -5.01 -6.17
C GLN A 232 15.51 -4.44 -4.96
N ILE A 233 16.28 -3.96 -3.98
CA ILE A 233 15.73 -3.35 -2.77
C ILE A 233 15.66 -1.84 -2.96
N LEU A 234 14.50 -1.26 -2.69
CA LEU A 234 14.27 0.18 -2.74
C LEU A 234 14.03 0.74 -1.34
N ASP A 235 14.51 1.96 -1.09
CA ASP A 235 14.15 2.75 0.08
C ASP A 235 13.70 4.16 -0.29
N ILE A 236 12.74 4.70 0.45
CA ILE A 236 12.23 6.06 0.26
C ILE A 236 13.27 7.04 0.77
N GLN A 237 13.70 7.97 -0.09
CA GLN A 237 14.46 9.15 0.28
C GLN A 237 13.74 10.41 -0.19
N GLN A 238 13.55 11.35 0.74
CA GLN A 238 13.00 12.67 0.45
C GLN A 238 13.95 13.75 0.93
N GLY A 239 14.39 14.61 0.00
CA GLY A 239 15.49 15.53 0.24
C GLY A 239 16.76 14.76 0.60
N ARG A 240 17.29 15.01 1.81
CA ARG A 240 18.51 14.34 2.34
C ARG A 240 18.22 13.19 3.30
N ASN A 241 16.94 12.92 3.58
CA ASN A 241 16.56 11.95 4.59
C ASN A 241 16.11 10.66 3.92
N VAL A 242 16.81 9.57 4.20
CA VAL A 242 16.31 8.22 3.91
C VAL A 242 15.29 7.88 4.99
N LEU A 243 14.03 7.69 4.59
CA LEU A 243 12.88 7.51 5.48
C LEU A 243 12.57 6.05 5.77
N THR A 244 13.12 5.12 4.99
CA THR A 244 12.91 3.67 5.19
C THR A 244 14.20 2.86 5.21
N SER A 245 14.10 1.64 5.71
CA SER A 245 15.09 0.57 5.57
C SER A 245 14.39 -0.68 5.09
N SER A 246 14.77 -1.18 3.92
CA SER A 246 14.14 -2.33 3.29
C SER A 246 15.08 -3.52 3.18
N SER A 247 14.52 -4.72 3.16
CA SER A 247 15.26 -5.96 2.94
C SER A 247 14.35 -7.04 2.38
N ALA A 248 14.92 -8.01 1.67
CA ALA A 248 14.19 -9.18 1.21
C ALA A 248 15.02 -10.45 1.36
N SER A 249 14.36 -11.55 1.74
CA SER A 249 14.98 -12.87 1.88
C SER A 249 13.93 -13.95 1.66
N GLY A 250 14.18 -14.84 0.69
CA GLY A 250 13.25 -15.89 0.31
C GLY A 250 11.89 -15.33 -0.09
N SER A 251 10.84 -15.65 0.67
CA SER A 251 9.48 -15.16 0.45
C SER A 251 9.08 -14.04 1.43
N THR A 252 10.05 -13.30 1.98
CA THR A 252 9.79 -12.22 2.95
C THR A 252 10.42 -10.91 2.49
N VAL A 253 9.62 -9.84 2.45
CA VAL A 253 10.08 -8.45 2.28
C VAL A 253 9.76 -7.69 3.54
N THR A 254 10.73 -7.02 4.14
CA THR A 254 10.54 -6.20 5.33
C THR A 254 10.93 -4.77 5.05
N VAL A 255 10.03 -3.84 5.35
CA VAL A 255 10.24 -2.39 5.24
C VAL A 255 9.99 -1.76 6.60
N SER A 256 10.97 -1.02 7.11
CA SER A 256 10.86 -0.28 8.37
C SER A 256 10.97 1.22 8.12
N HIS A 257 10.13 2.02 8.78
CA HIS A 257 10.29 3.47 8.85
C HIS A 257 11.50 3.83 9.74
N LYS A 258 12.25 4.87 9.36
CA LYS A 258 13.43 5.37 10.11
C LYS A 258 13.10 6.50 11.09
#